data_AF-A0A075JYJ2-F1
#
_entry.id   AF-A0A075JYJ2-F1
#
_cell.length_a   1.000
_cell.length_b   1.000
_cell.length_c   1.000
_cell.angle_alpha   90.00
_cell.angle_beta   90.00
_cell.angle_gamma   90.00
#
_symmetry.space_group_name_H-M   'P 1'
#
loop_
_entity.id
_entity.type
_entity.pdbx_description
1 polymer ?
#
loop_
_entity_poly.entity_id
_entity_poly.type
_entity_poly.pdbx_seq_one_letter_code
_entity_poly.pdbx_strand_id
1 'polypeptide(L)'
;MLKAESLYDLTGYESGVIIYKGGESFVTNWSGLNGLPKQFITGIVDFGEVLEFSKVKEIPKEIMEIALALAEQDQRENGVNENPSIDEIFENEKCYIFTLNDWN
;
A
#
# COMPACT_ATOMS: atom_id res chain seq x y z
N MET A 1 -1.19 16.69 -6.28
CA MET A 1 -1.09 16.20 -4.89
C MET A 1 -2.51 15.94 -4.41
N LEU A 2 -2.80 14.70 -4.06
CA LEU A 2 -4.08 14.24 -3.54
C LEU A 2 -4.05 14.35 -2.01
N LYS A 3 -5.20 14.67 -1.42
CA LYS A 3 -5.37 14.75 0.03
C LYS A 3 -6.57 13.93 0.47
N ALA A 4 -6.39 13.12 1.50
CA ALA A 4 -7.44 12.23 2.01
C ALA A 4 -7.25 11.97 3.51
N GLU A 5 -8.32 11.57 4.20
CA GLU A 5 -8.27 11.16 5.61
C GLU A 5 -7.96 9.67 5.75
N SER A 6 -8.27 8.86 4.74
CA SER A 6 -8.01 7.42 4.70
C SER A 6 -7.32 6.99 3.41
N LEU A 7 -6.68 5.82 3.42
CA LEU A 7 -6.14 5.22 2.20
C LEU A 7 -7.24 4.77 1.24
N TYR A 8 -8.42 4.40 1.76
CA TYR A 8 -9.57 4.10 0.93
C TYR A 8 -10.02 5.34 0.14
N ASP A 9 -10.16 6.49 0.79
CA ASP A 9 -10.54 7.74 0.11
C ASP A 9 -9.45 8.22 -0.88
N LEU A 10 -8.19 7.91 -0.59
CA LEU A 10 -7.06 8.27 -1.45
C LEU A 10 -7.00 7.42 -2.72
N THR A 11 -7.21 6.12 -2.59
CA THR A 11 -6.89 5.12 -3.61
C THR A 11 -8.11 4.52 -4.28
N GLY A 12 -9.25 4.45 -3.59
CA GLY A 12 -10.43 3.69 -3.99
C GLY A 12 -10.36 2.19 -3.69
N TYR A 13 -9.25 1.71 -3.14
CA TYR A 13 -8.98 0.29 -2.86
C TYR A 13 -9.07 0.01 -1.35
N GLU A 14 -9.55 -1.18 -0.98
CA GLU A 14 -9.57 -1.64 0.42
C GLU A 14 -8.22 -2.19 0.90
N SER A 15 -7.34 -2.54 -0.02
CA SER A 15 -6.07 -3.19 0.32
C SER A 15 -4.96 -2.91 -0.68
N GLY A 16 -3.74 -3.25 -0.29
CA GLY A 16 -2.57 -3.20 -1.16
C GLY A 16 -1.27 -3.27 -0.37
N VAL A 17 -0.20 -2.75 -0.97
CA VAL A 17 1.15 -2.85 -0.42
C VAL A 17 1.66 -1.49 0.01
N ILE A 18 2.26 -1.41 1.20
CA ILE A 18 2.95 -0.23 1.70
C ILE A 18 4.45 -0.54 1.78
N ILE A 19 5.28 0.32 1.19
CA ILE A 19 6.74 0.27 1.33
C ILE A 19 7.22 1.61 1.91
N TYR A 20 7.64 1.58 3.16
CA TYR A 20 8.24 2.73 3.82
C TYR A 20 9.66 2.97 3.33
N LYS A 21 10.00 4.24 3.12
CA LYS A 21 11.37 4.66 2.79
C LYS A 21 12.37 4.38 3.93
N GLY A 22 11.87 4.06 5.12
CA GLY A 22 12.64 3.56 6.27
C GLY A 22 12.97 2.06 6.22
N GLY A 23 12.47 1.31 5.23
CA GLY A 23 12.79 -0.10 4.99
C GLY A 23 11.70 -1.10 5.41
N GLU A 24 10.68 -0.67 6.15
CA GLU A 24 9.53 -1.52 6.49
C GLU A 24 8.60 -1.67 5.28
N SER A 25 8.08 -2.88 5.05
CA SER A 25 7.11 -3.12 3.99
C SER A 25 6.17 -4.26 4.35
N PHE A 26 4.92 -4.15 3.96
CA PHE A 26 3.91 -5.16 4.23
C PHE A 26 2.68 -5.00 3.33
N VAL A 27 1.90 -6.09 3.23
CA VAL A 27 0.57 -6.13 2.64
C VAL A 27 -0.46 -5.88 3.73
N THR A 28 -1.47 -5.06 3.48
CA THR A 28 -2.55 -4.87 4.45
C THR A 28 -3.86 -4.51 3.80
N ASN A 29 -4.95 -4.89 4.47
CA ASN A 29 -6.26 -4.28 4.27
C ASN A 29 -6.31 -3.02 5.14
N TRP A 30 -6.63 -1.89 4.52
CA TRP A 30 -6.76 -0.59 5.16
C TRP A 30 -8.19 -0.05 5.08
N SER A 31 -9.17 -0.93 4.79
CA SER A 31 -10.58 -0.56 4.87
C SER A 31 -10.92 -0.12 6.30
N GLY A 32 -11.45 1.09 6.43
CA GLY A 32 -11.81 1.68 7.73
C GLY A 32 -10.63 2.17 8.59
N LEU A 33 -9.40 2.19 8.07
CA LEU A 33 -8.28 2.89 8.72
C LEU A 33 -8.22 4.34 8.22
N ASN A 34 -8.16 5.30 9.14
CA ASN A 34 -7.72 6.65 8.76
C ASN A 34 -6.19 6.67 8.76
N GLY A 35 -5.60 7.72 8.21
CA GLY A 35 -4.15 7.92 8.22
C GLY A 35 -3.34 6.81 7.53
N LEU A 36 -2.04 6.79 7.84
CA LEU A 36 -1.08 5.88 7.22
C LEU A 36 -0.83 4.69 8.18
N PRO A 37 -1.21 3.45 7.80
CA PRO A 37 -1.09 2.28 8.68
C PRO A 37 0.37 2.00 9.04
N LYS A 38 0.74 2.04 10.33
CA LYS A 38 2.10 1.65 10.78
C LYS A 38 2.08 0.34 11.55
N GLN A 39 3.03 -0.55 11.25
CA GLN A 39 3.20 -1.77 12.01
C GLN A 39 3.93 -1.46 13.34
N PHE A 40 3.27 -1.71 14.47
CA PHE A 40 3.88 -1.71 15.80
C PHE A 40 3.90 -3.13 16.36
N ILE A 41 4.74 -3.36 17.38
CA ILE A 41 4.86 -4.65 18.09
C ILE A 41 3.49 -5.17 18.59
N THR A 42 2.53 -4.28 18.82
CA THR A 42 1.17 -4.59 19.30
C THR A 42 0.10 -4.65 18.21
N GLY A 43 0.41 -4.39 16.94
CA GLY A 43 -0.56 -4.32 15.83
C GLY A 43 -0.41 -3.07 14.97
N ILE A 44 -1.36 -2.81 14.07
CA ILE A 44 -1.39 -1.61 13.21
C ILE A 44 -1.94 -0.43 14.01
N VAL A 45 -1.26 0.72 13.97
CA VAL A 45 -1.68 1.96 14.66
C VAL A 45 -1.88 3.09 13.63
N ASP A 46 -3.00 3.79 13.77
CA ASP A 46 -3.39 5.00 13.02
C ASP A 46 -3.12 6.27 13.85
N PHE A 47 -2.74 7.36 13.18
CA PHE A 47 -2.48 8.69 13.78
C PHE A 47 -3.43 9.80 13.31
N GLY A 48 -4.48 9.51 12.52
CA GLY A 48 -5.46 10.49 12.06
C GLY A 48 -4.83 11.65 11.28
N GLU A 49 -3.69 11.42 10.62
CA GLU A 49 -2.99 12.42 9.83
C GLU A 49 -3.64 12.57 8.45
N VAL A 50 -3.72 13.81 7.95
CA VAL A 50 -4.11 14.04 6.56
C VAL A 50 -3.04 13.48 5.65
N LEU A 51 -3.45 12.58 4.76
CA LEU A 51 -2.58 11.91 3.81
C LEU A 51 -2.37 12.82 2.61
N GLU A 52 -1.12 13.19 2.34
CA GLU A 52 -0.76 13.97 1.17
C GLU A 52 0.16 13.14 0.26
N PHE A 53 -0.36 12.74 -0.90
CA PHE A 53 0.34 11.86 -1.83
C PHE A 53 0.32 12.40 -3.25
N SER A 54 1.28 11.94 -4.06
CA SER A 54 1.26 12.12 -5.50
C SER A 54 1.07 10.78 -6.16
N LYS A 55 0.11 10.70 -7.10
CA LYS A 55 0.00 9.56 -7.99
C LYS A 55 1.14 9.62 -8.99
N VAL A 56 1.90 8.54 -9.10
CA VAL A 56 3.08 8.43 -9.95
C VAL A 56 2.93 7.26 -10.91
N LYS A 57 3.65 7.30 -12.03
CA LYS A 57 3.64 6.22 -13.03
C LYS A 57 4.82 5.26 -12.87
N GLU A 58 5.92 5.76 -12.31
CA GLU A 58 7.18 5.06 -12.24
C GLU A 58 7.87 5.38 -10.92
N ILE A 59 8.56 4.38 -10.39
CA ILE A 59 9.39 4.43 -9.20
C ILE A 59 10.62 3.53 -9.43
N PRO A 60 11.63 3.51 -8.54
CA PRO A 60 12.76 2.60 -8.70
C PRO A 60 12.33 1.14 -8.83
N LYS A 61 12.89 0.45 -9.83
CA LYS A 61 12.51 -0.92 -10.20
C LYS A 61 12.54 -1.91 -9.02
N GLU A 62 13.55 -1.80 -8.17
CA GLU A 62 13.73 -2.63 -6.98
C GLU A 62 12.53 -2.53 -6.02
N ILE A 63 11.99 -1.33 -5.82
CA ILE A 63 10.82 -1.11 -4.96
C ILE A 63 9.58 -1.76 -5.57
N MET A 64 9.43 -1.66 -6.90
CA MET A 64 8.33 -2.29 -7.62
C MET A 64 8.41 -3.83 -7.55
N GLU A 65 9.61 -4.39 -7.66
CA GLU A 65 9.85 -5.84 -7.51
C GLU A 65 9.52 -6.33 -6.09
N ILE A 66 9.86 -5.56 -5.06
CA ILE A 66 9.47 -5.87 -3.67
C ILE A 66 7.95 -5.87 -3.51
N ALA A 67 7.26 -4.86 -4.07
CA ALA A 67 5.80 -4.77 -3.96
C ALA A 67 5.10 -5.98 -4.59
N LEU A 68 5.53 -6.39 -5.78
CA LEU A 68 4.99 -7.56 -6.46
C LEU A 68 5.30 -8.86 -5.72
N ALA A 69 6.50 -9.01 -5.17
CA ALA A 69 6.88 -10.20 -4.41
C ALA A 69 6.04 -10.36 -3.12
N LEU A 70 5.77 -9.25 -2.42
CA LEU A 70 4.89 -9.23 -1.24
C LEU A 70 3.46 -9.62 -1.61
N ALA A 71 2.93 -9.03 -2.68
CA ALA A 71 1.59 -9.34 -3.19
C ALA A 71 1.45 -10.82 -3.60
N GLU A 72 2.44 -11.37 -4.30
CA GLU A 72 2.45 -12.77 -4.73
C GLU A 72 2.52 -13.71 -3.52
N GLN A 73 3.29 -13.35 -2.49
CA GLN A 73 3.33 -14.09 -1.25
C GLN A 73 1.95 -14.12 -0.58
N ASP A 74 1.29 -12.97 -0.41
CA ASP A 74 -0.04 -12.88 0.20
C ASP A 74 -1.10 -13.67 -0.58
N GLN A 75 -1.12 -13.58 -1.91
CA GLN A 75 -2.04 -14.37 -2.75
C GLN A 75 -1.84 -15.86 -2.54
N ARG A 76 -0.59 -16.34 -2.53
CA ARG A 76 -0.30 -17.76 -2.31
C ARG A 76 -0.73 -18.24 -0.93
N GLU A 77 -0.51 -17.43 0.10
CA GLU A 77 -0.96 -17.72 1.47
C GLU A 77 -2.49 -17.79 1.56
N ASN A 78 -3.20 -17.02 0.74
CA ASN A 78 -4.67 -17.02 0.63
C ASN A 78 -5.23 -17.97 -0.45
N GLY A 79 -4.39 -18.82 -1.08
CA GLY A 79 -4.83 -19.83 -2.05
C GLY A 79 -5.15 -19.30 -3.45
N VAL A 80 -4.75 -18.08 -3.77
CA VAL A 80 -4.84 -17.48 -5.11
C VAL A 80 -3.56 -17.79 -5.88
N ASN A 81 -3.70 -18.36 -7.09
CA ASN A 81 -2.58 -18.78 -7.94
C ASN A 81 -2.51 -17.97 -9.24
N GLU A 82 -2.56 -16.65 -9.08
CA GLU A 82 -2.48 -15.67 -10.15
C GLU A 82 -1.32 -14.72 -9.86
N ASN A 83 -0.72 -14.16 -10.90
CA ASN A 83 0.34 -13.18 -10.72
C ASN A 83 -0.28 -11.81 -10.42
N PRO A 84 0.10 -11.14 -9.33
CA PRO A 84 -0.41 -9.81 -9.03
C PRO A 84 0.04 -8.82 -10.10
N SER A 85 -0.79 -7.80 -10.35
CA SER A 85 -0.44 -6.69 -11.23
C SER A 85 -0.80 -5.37 -10.56
N ILE A 86 0.12 -4.41 -10.62
CA ILE A 86 -0.07 -3.07 -10.06
C ILE A 86 -1.08 -2.31 -10.92
N ASP A 87 -2.06 -1.68 -10.27
CA ASP A 87 -2.96 -0.72 -10.92
C ASP A 87 -2.43 0.70 -10.75
N GLU A 88 -2.28 1.16 -9.51
CA GLU A 88 -1.87 2.54 -9.21
C GLU A 88 -0.73 2.59 -8.20
N ILE A 89 0.07 3.65 -8.30
CA ILE A 89 1.19 3.93 -7.41
C ILE A 89 1.04 5.33 -6.84
N PHE A 90 1.16 5.44 -5.52
CA PHE A 90 1.15 6.70 -4.79
C PHE A 90 2.44 6.86 -3.99
N GLU A 91 3.00 8.06 -3.99
CA GLU A 91 4.24 8.39 -3.29
C GLU A 91 4.06 9.63 -2.41
N ASN A 92 4.70 9.61 -1.23
CA ASN A 92 5.02 10.80 -0.47
C ASN A 92 6.45 10.72 0.10
N GLU A 93 6.79 11.62 1.03
CA GLU A 93 8.11 11.65 1.67
C GLU A 93 8.41 10.43 2.56
N LYS A 94 7.37 9.71 3.02
CA LYS A 94 7.47 8.61 3.99
C LYS A 94 7.45 7.23 3.32
N CYS A 95 6.65 7.04 2.27
CA CYS A 95 6.40 5.72 1.70
C CYS A 95 5.94 5.76 0.23
N TYR A 96 5.88 4.56 -0.34
CA TYR A 96 5.17 4.22 -1.56
C TYR A 96 3.98 3.33 -1.22
N ILE A 97 2.88 3.50 -1.95
CA ILE A 97 1.66 2.71 -1.84
C ILE A 97 1.33 2.15 -3.21
N PHE A 98 0.99 0.87 -3.26
CA PHE A 98 0.64 0.15 -4.48
C PHE A 98 -0.75 -0.43 -4.30
N THR A 99 -1.63 -0.12 -5.24
CA THR A 99 -2.88 -0.86 -5.42
C THR A 99 -2.67 -1.94 -6.48
N LEU A 100 -3.46 -3.01 -6.38
CA LEU A 100 -3.34 -4.16 -7.26
C LEU A 100 -4.68 -4.39 -7.96
N ASN A 101 -4.63 -4.78 -9.22
CA ASN A 101 -5.84 -5.17 -9.93
C ASN A 101 -6.55 -6.29 -9.17
N ASP A 102 -7.89 -6.21 -9.12
CA ASP A 102 -8.77 -7.18 -8.46
C ASP A 102 -8.68 -7.23 -6.92
N TRP A 103 -8.07 -6.23 -6.28
CA TRP A 103 -7.96 -6.09 -4.81
C TRP A 103 -8.81 -4.94 -4.23
N ASN A 104 -9.92 -4.61 -4.91
CA ASN A 104 -10.88 -3.60 -4.49
C ASN A 104 -11.81 -4.09 -3.38
#